data_AF-A0A1F8C4C2-F1
#
_entry.id   AF-A0A1F8C4C2-F1
#
_cell.length_a   1.000
_cell.length_b   1.000
_cell.length_c   1.000
_cell.angle_alpha   90.00
_cell.angle_beta   90.00
_cell.angle_gamma   90.00
#
_symmetry.space_group_name_H-M   'P 1'
#
loop_
_entity.id
_entity.type
_entity.pdbx_description
1 polymer ?
#
loop_
_entity_poly.entity_id
_entity_poly.type
_entity_poly.pdbx_seq_one_letter_code
_entity_poly.pdbx_strand_id
1 'polypeptide(L)'
;MRTKLVVLLEKVRQEVKKAQRVAESSHEDATSIAFSLQGSRSTAGDHFHAKHQVEMNKNRLRNLLKLQMKLEEAVNKSVPEVVEPPCFVNESYLVNTPVNIDGFSFISTASPAGQKLLGKKVGEMGIEVLE
;
A
#
# COMPACT_ATOMS: atom_id res chain seq x y z
N MET A 1 0.05 9.38 21.20
CA MET A 1 -0.27 7.96 21.07
C MET A 1 -0.39 7.56 19.63
N ARG A 2 0.69 7.08 19.00
CA ARG A 2 0.68 6.47 17.64
C ARG A 2 -0.13 7.24 16.58
N THR A 3 -0.35 8.53 16.79
CA THR A 3 -1.40 9.28 16.09
C THR A 3 -1.13 9.30 14.58
N LYS A 4 0.14 9.33 14.20
CA LYS A 4 0.60 9.22 12.81
C LYS A 4 0.24 7.87 12.18
N LEU A 5 0.47 6.74 12.86
CA LEU A 5 0.10 5.41 12.36
C LEU A 5 -1.42 5.23 12.27
N VAL A 6 -2.17 5.80 13.22
CA VAL A 6 -3.64 5.80 13.18
C VAL A 6 -4.16 6.61 12.00
N VAL A 7 -3.63 7.82 11.78
CA VAL A 7 -3.97 8.67 10.64
C VAL A 7 -3.64 7.97 9.32
N LEU A 8 -2.47 7.32 9.23
CA LEU A 8 -2.12 6.52 8.06
C LEU A 8 -3.09 5.35 7.88
N LEU A 9 -3.44 4.63 8.96
CA LEU A 9 -4.38 3.51 8.90
C LEU A 9 -5.76 3.94 8.40
N GLU A 10 -6.29 5.07 8.87
CA GLU A 10 -7.55 5.62 8.38
C GLU A 10 -7.48 5.95 6.88
N LYS A 11 -6.38 6.57 6.44
CA LYS A 11 -6.18 6.87 5.02
C LYS A 11 -6.07 5.60 4.17
N VAL A 12 -5.31 4.61 4.64
CA VAL A 12 -5.17 3.31 3.98
C VAL A 12 -6.52 2.62 3.87
N ARG A 13 -7.36 2.65 4.91
CA ARG A 13 -8.73 2.10 4.85
C ARG A 13 -9.60 2.77 3.78
N GLN A 14 -9.50 4.09 3.64
CA GLN A 14 -10.20 4.80 2.56
C GLN A 14 -9.68 4.38 1.18
N GLU A 15 -8.37 4.27 1.00
CA GLU A 15 -7.76 3.85 -0.25
C GLU A 15 -8.06 2.38 -0.59
N VAL A 16 -8.14 1.49 0.39
CA VAL A 16 -8.59 0.10 0.21
C VAL A 16 -10.01 0.06 -0.34
N LYS A 17 -10.94 0.83 0.26
CA LYS A 17 -12.33 0.90 -0.23
C LYS A 17 -12.41 1.40 -1.68
N LYS A 18 -11.61 2.41 -2.04
CA LYS A 18 -11.53 2.90 -3.43
C LYS A 18 -10.94 1.84 -4.37
N ALA A 19 -9.81 1.24 -3.99
CA ALA A 19 -9.14 0.22 -4.80
C ALA A 19 -10.00 -1.03 -4.99
N GLN A 20 -10.82 -1.38 -4.01
CA GLN A 20 -11.77 -2.48 -4.11
C GLN A 20 -12.84 -2.18 -5.17
N ARG A 21 -13.49 -1.01 -5.10
CA ARG A 21 -14.47 -0.59 -6.12
C ARG A 21 -13.86 -0.55 -7.53
N VAL A 22 -12.64 -0.05 -7.65
CA VAL A 22 -11.91 -0.01 -8.93
C VAL A 22 -11.61 -1.42 -9.44
N ALA A 23 -11.17 -2.34 -8.57
CA ALA A 23 -10.89 -3.72 -8.96
C ALA A 23 -12.16 -4.48 -9.40
N GLU A 24 -13.30 -4.22 -8.74
CA GLU A 24 -14.62 -4.75 -9.11
C GLU A 24 -15.06 -4.21 -10.47
N SER A 25 -15.06 -2.87 -10.65
CA SER A 25 -15.42 -2.22 -11.92
C SER A 25 -14.53 -2.68 -13.08
N SER A 26 -13.21 -2.76 -12.89
CA SER A 26 -12.31 -3.22 -13.96
C SER A 26 -12.58 -4.68 -14.36
N HIS A 27 -13.05 -5.52 -13.42
CA HIS A 27 -13.41 -6.89 -13.74
C HIS A 27 -14.67 -6.97 -14.61
N GLU A 28 -15.67 -6.13 -14.31
CA GLU A 28 -16.88 -5.96 -15.12
C GLU A 28 -16.55 -5.44 -16.53
N ASP A 29 -15.69 -4.42 -16.62
CA ASP A 29 -15.25 -3.85 -17.91
C ASP A 29 -14.54 -4.88 -18.78
N ALA A 30 -13.60 -5.64 -18.20
CA ALA A 30 -12.88 -6.69 -18.91
C ALA A 30 -13.83 -7.81 -19.39
N THR A 31 -14.88 -8.09 -18.62
CA THR A 31 -15.92 -9.07 -18.96
C THR A 31 -16.80 -8.55 -20.10
N SER A 32 -17.21 -7.28 -20.05
CA SER A 32 -17.96 -6.63 -21.13
C SER A 32 -17.17 -6.60 -22.45
N ILE A 33 -15.87 -6.26 -22.39
CA ILE A 33 -14.98 -6.28 -23.55
C ILE A 33 -14.90 -7.71 -24.11
N ALA A 34 -14.72 -8.72 -23.25
CA ALA A 34 -14.71 -10.15 -23.63
C ALA A 34 -15.98 -10.60 -24.35
N PHE A 35 -17.15 -10.08 -23.98
CA PHE A 35 -18.42 -10.40 -24.66
C PHE A 35 -18.59 -9.63 -25.99
N SER A 36 -18.10 -8.39 -26.11
CA SER A 36 -18.15 -7.61 -27.36
C SER A 36 -17.17 -8.08 -28.46
N LEU A 37 -16.35 -9.08 -28.15
CA LEU A 37 -15.17 -9.49 -28.92
C LEU A 37 -15.43 -10.44 -30.10
N GLN A 38 -16.68 -10.82 -30.37
CA GLN A 38 -17.02 -11.84 -31.37
C GLN A 38 -16.73 -11.48 -32.85
N GLY A 39 -16.02 -10.39 -33.20
CA GLY A 39 -15.90 -10.00 -34.61
C GLY A 39 -14.72 -9.14 -35.09
N SER A 40 -13.70 -8.80 -34.31
CA SER A 40 -12.61 -7.93 -34.80
C SER A 40 -11.22 -8.30 -34.28
N ARG A 41 -10.18 -8.06 -35.10
CA ARG A 41 -8.76 -8.27 -34.75
C ARG A 41 -8.22 -7.14 -33.85
N SER A 42 -8.81 -5.94 -33.94
CA SER A 42 -8.40 -4.78 -33.13
C SER A 42 -8.74 -4.93 -31.65
N THR A 43 -9.81 -5.67 -31.33
CA THR A 43 -10.28 -5.90 -29.96
C THR A 43 -9.40 -6.88 -29.16
N ALA A 44 -8.49 -7.62 -29.81
CA ALA A 44 -7.53 -8.49 -29.11
C ALA A 44 -6.49 -7.68 -28.30
N GLY A 45 -6.09 -6.50 -28.81
CA GLY A 45 -5.23 -5.56 -28.09
C GLY A 45 -5.95 -4.98 -26.87
N ASP A 46 -7.18 -4.54 -27.05
CA ASP A 46 -8.02 -3.98 -25.97
C ASP A 46 -8.24 -4.99 -24.84
N HIS A 47 -8.45 -6.26 -25.18
CA HIS A 47 -8.55 -7.33 -24.20
C HIS A 47 -7.26 -7.55 -23.39
N PHE A 48 -6.10 -7.48 -24.05
CA PHE A 48 -4.82 -7.60 -23.36
C PHE A 48 -4.60 -6.42 -22.40
N HIS A 49 -4.90 -5.21 -22.85
CA HIS A 49 -4.83 -4.01 -22.01
C HIS A 49 -5.82 -4.08 -20.83
N ALA A 50 -7.07 -4.49 -21.06
CA ALA A 50 -8.07 -4.64 -20.01
C ALA A 50 -7.66 -5.69 -18.97
N LYS A 51 -7.15 -6.85 -19.41
CA LYS A 51 -6.61 -7.88 -18.51
C LYS A 51 -5.44 -7.36 -17.68
N HIS A 52 -4.51 -6.65 -18.31
CA HIS A 52 -3.37 -6.08 -17.61
C HIS A 52 -3.80 -5.04 -16.58
N GLN A 53 -4.79 -4.20 -16.91
CA GLN A 53 -5.35 -3.20 -16.00
C GLN A 53 -6.03 -3.86 -14.78
N VAL A 54 -6.79 -4.93 -15.00
CA VAL A 54 -7.38 -5.74 -13.90
C VAL A 54 -6.29 -6.29 -12.99
N GLU A 55 -5.23 -6.85 -13.55
CA GLU A 55 -4.12 -7.40 -12.78
C GLU A 55 -3.40 -6.32 -11.95
N MET A 56 -3.13 -5.16 -12.55
CA MET A 56 -2.54 -4.01 -11.85
C MET A 56 -3.42 -3.53 -10.69
N ASN A 57 -4.74 -3.43 -10.91
CA ASN A 57 -5.69 -3.02 -9.88
C ASN A 57 -5.80 -4.04 -8.75
N LYS A 58 -5.78 -5.35 -9.07
CA LYS A 58 -5.73 -6.43 -8.07
C LYS A 58 -4.44 -6.40 -7.26
N ASN A 59 -3.29 -6.18 -7.90
CA ASN A 59 -2.00 -6.08 -7.22
C ASN A 59 -1.96 -4.86 -6.29
N ARG A 60 -2.49 -3.71 -6.73
CA ARG A 60 -2.64 -2.52 -5.88
C ARG A 60 -3.50 -2.80 -4.65
N LEU A 61 -4.68 -3.41 -4.83
CA LEU A 61 -5.58 -3.77 -3.72
C LEU A 61 -4.89 -4.72 -2.73
N ARG A 62 -4.20 -5.75 -3.23
CA ARG A 62 -3.45 -6.70 -2.41
C ARG A 62 -2.37 -6.01 -1.57
N ASN A 63 -1.63 -5.07 -2.15
CA ASN A 63 -0.59 -4.33 -1.44
C ASN A 63 -1.17 -3.41 -0.36
N LEU A 64 -2.28 -2.74 -0.66
CA LEU A 64 -2.99 -1.90 0.32
C LEU A 64 -3.54 -2.73 1.49
N LEU A 65 -4.14 -3.90 1.23
CA LEU A 65 -4.62 -4.81 2.27
C LEU A 65 -3.47 -5.32 3.16
N LYS A 66 -2.34 -5.70 2.55
CA LYS A 66 -1.14 -6.09 3.31
C LYS A 66 -0.62 -4.97 4.20
N LEU A 67 -0.62 -3.73 3.72
CA LEU A 67 -0.22 -2.57 4.51
C LEU A 67 -1.23 -2.32 5.65
N GLN A 68 -2.53 -2.37 5.36
CA GLN A 68 -3.58 -2.19 6.37
C GLN A 68 -3.41 -3.18 7.53
N MET A 69 -3.28 -4.47 7.23
CA MET A 69 -3.13 -5.51 8.24
C MET A 69 -1.90 -5.28 9.13
N LYS A 70 -0.76 -4.92 8.53
CA LYS A 70 0.46 -4.61 9.28
C LYS A 70 0.33 -3.36 10.15
N LEU A 71 -0.37 -2.34 9.68
CA LEU A 71 -0.65 -1.13 10.47
C LEU A 71 -1.58 -1.44 11.63
N GLU A 72 -2.62 -2.26 11.42
CA GLU A 72 -3.53 -2.70 12.48
C GLU A 72 -2.78 -3.49 13.57
N GLU A 73 -1.88 -4.39 13.18
CA GLU A 73 -1.00 -5.09 14.13
C GLU A 73 -0.08 -4.12 14.87
N ALA A 74 0.58 -3.20 14.15
CA ALA A 74 1.53 -2.26 14.73
C ALA A 74 0.86 -1.26 15.68
N VAL A 75 -0.38 -0.85 15.40
CA VAL A 75 -1.15 0.05 16.27
C VAL A 75 -1.54 -0.63 17.60
N ASN A 76 -1.64 -1.96 17.64
CA ASN A 76 -2.05 -2.72 18.82
C ASN A 76 -0.89 -3.31 19.65
N LYS A 77 0.35 -3.37 19.12
CA LYS A 77 1.52 -3.93 19.82
C LYS A 77 2.10 -2.95 20.85
N SER A 78 3.00 -3.37 21.74
CA SER A 78 3.81 -2.43 22.54
C SER A 78 4.77 -1.63 21.66
N VAL A 79 5.27 -0.48 22.11
CA VAL A 79 6.33 0.24 21.37
C VAL A 79 7.59 -0.64 21.35
N PRO A 80 8.12 -1.02 20.17
CA PRO A 80 9.33 -1.83 20.11
C PRO A 80 10.54 -0.97 20.50
N GLU A 81 11.52 -1.56 21.19
CA GLU A 81 12.79 -0.89 21.55
C GLU A 81 13.68 -0.61 20.31
N VAL A 82 13.42 -1.33 19.23
CA VAL A 82 14.12 -1.25 17.96
C VAL A 82 13.18 -0.84 16.83
N VAL A 83 13.72 -0.18 15.82
CA VAL A 83 12.97 0.25 14.64
C VAL A 83 12.54 -0.96 13.81
N GLU A 84 11.23 -1.22 13.82
CA GLU A 84 10.58 -2.27 13.03
C GLU A 84 9.43 -1.68 12.17
N PRO A 85 9.23 -2.17 10.93
CA PRO A 85 8.15 -1.73 10.06
C PRO A 85 6.80 -2.36 10.47
N PRO A 86 5.66 -1.65 10.32
CA PRO A 86 5.55 -0.26 9.93
C PRO A 86 5.80 0.71 11.07
N CYS A 87 6.66 1.71 10.86
CA CYS A 87 6.93 2.78 11.84
C CYS A 87 7.07 4.15 11.18
N PHE A 88 6.97 5.21 11.97
CA PHE A 88 7.15 6.59 11.52
C PHE A 88 8.53 7.10 11.93
N VAL A 89 9.30 7.61 10.97
CA VAL A 89 10.69 8.07 11.14
C VAL A 89 10.92 9.27 10.25
N ASN A 90 11.40 10.39 10.81
CA ASN A 90 11.80 11.59 10.06
C ASN A 90 10.78 12.00 8.99
N GLU A 91 9.53 12.23 9.43
CA GLU A 91 8.39 12.63 8.58
C GLU A 91 7.92 11.60 7.53
N SER A 92 8.49 10.40 7.54
CA SER A 92 8.19 9.33 6.58
C SER A 92 7.81 8.03 7.27
N TYR A 93 7.05 7.18 6.59
CA TYR A 93 6.65 5.87 7.08
C TYR A 93 7.57 4.79 6.52
N LEU A 94 8.32 4.12 7.39
CA LEU A 94 9.11 2.95 7.03
C LEU A 94 8.19 1.74 6.89
N VAL A 95 8.14 1.16 5.69
CA VAL A 95 7.25 0.04 5.34
C VAL A 95 7.97 -0.96 4.45
N ASN A 96 7.52 -2.22 4.43
CA ASN A 96 8.14 -3.23 3.56
C ASN A 96 7.81 -3.03 2.08
N THR A 97 6.58 -2.59 1.80
CA THR A 97 6.09 -2.40 0.44
C THR A 97 5.44 -1.03 0.39
N PRO A 98 6.15 -0.01 -0.14
CA PRO A 98 5.57 1.32 -0.27
C PRO A 98 4.41 1.26 -1.25
N VAL A 99 3.35 1.98 -0.90
CA VAL A 99 2.19 2.20 -1.75
C VAL A 99 2.04 3.70 -1.93
N ASN A 100 1.66 4.15 -3.12
CA ASN A 100 1.47 5.56 -3.33
C ASN A 100 0.14 6.01 -2.68
N ILE A 101 0.24 6.87 -1.66
CA ILE A 101 -0.89 7.48 -0.97
C ILE A 101 -0.58 8.98 -0.86
N ASP A 102 -1.42 9.81 -1.47
CA ASP A 102 -1.20 11.25 -1.51
C ASP A 102 -1.10 11.86 -0.12
N GLY A 103 -0.06 12.69 0.07
CA GLY A 103 0.23 13.36 1.35
C GLY A 103 1.04 12.53 2.34
N PHE A 104 1.50 11.33 1.95
CA PHE A 104 2.31 10.46 2.80
C PHE A 104 3.63 10.08 2.11
N SER A 105 4.75 10.26 2.83
CA SER A 105 6.06 9.80 2.39
C SER A 105 6.35 8.40 2.91
N PHE A 106 6.80 7.49 2.05
CA PHE A 106 7.14 6.11 2.43
C PHE A 106 8.60 5.80 2.14
N ILE A 107 9.25 5.14 3.09
CA ILE A 107 10.59 4.58 2.92
C ILE A 107 10.44 3.06 2.87
N SER A 108 10.93 2.45 1.79
CA SER A 108 10.98 0.99 1.69
C SER A 108 12.09 0.44 2.56
N THR A 109 11.83 -0.64 3.30
CA THR A 109 12.88 -1.39 4.01
C THR A 109 13.93 -1.98 3.08
N ALA A 110 13.62 -2.18 1.80
CA ALA A 110 14.57 -2.62 0.78
C ALA A 110 15.44 -1.47 0.24
N SER A 111 15.12 -0.21 0.54
CA SER A 111 15.93 0.93 0.09
C SER A 111 17.19 1.09 0.95
N PRO A 112 18.28 1.68 0.42
CA PRO A 112 19.48 1.97 1.20
C PRO A 112 19.20 2.82 2.45
N ALA A 113 18.22 3.73 2.37
CA ALA A 113 17.77 4.52 3.51
C ALA A 113 17.04 3.65 4.55
N GLY A 114 16.12 2.79 4.11
CA GLY A 114 15.38 1.89 5.00
C GLY A 114 16.27 0.86 5.70
N GLN A 115 17.24 0.28 5.00
CA GLN A 115 18.20 -0.67 5.58
C GLN A 115 19.05 -0.03 6.68
N LYS A 116 19.41 1.26 6.52
CA LYS A 116 20.15 2.01 7.55
C LYS A 116 19.31 2.35 8.78
N LEU A 117 17.98 2.24 8.71
CA LEU A 117 17.07 2.53 9.81
C LEU A 117 16.66 1.29 10.58
N LEU A 118 16.56 0.13 9.90
CA LEU A 118 16.19 -1.14 10.53
C LEU A 118 17.13 -1.53 11.68
N GLY A 119 16.56 -2.00 12.78
CA GLY A 119 17.31 -2.55 13.91
C GLY A 119 18.04 -1.50 14.78
N LYS A 120 17.93 -0.21 14.45
CA LYS A 120 18.42 0.86 15.32
C LYS A 120 17.54 1.03 16.55
N LYS A 121 18.13 1.49 17.65
CA LYS A 121 17.37 1.79 18.87
C LYS A 121 16.48 3.01 18.65
N VAL A 122 15.24 2.90 19.13
CA VAL A 122 14.31 4.03 19.20
C VAL A 122 14.93 5.09 20.11
N GLY A 123 15.10 6.32 19.61
CA GLY A 123 15.71 7.45 20.33
C GLY A 123 17.10 7.90 19.83
N GLU A 124 17.86 7.07 19.12
CA GLU A 124 19.22 7.45 18.64
C GLU A 124 19.22 8.41 17.44
N MET A 125 18.10 8.59 16.73
CA MET A 125 18.08 9.30 15.44
C MET A 125 16.99 10.37 15.30
N GLY A 126 16.48 10.96 16.38
CA GLY A 126 15.28 11.81 16.27
C GLY A 126 14.07 11.00 15.75
N ILE A 127 14.12 9.68 15.94
CA ILE A 127 13.02 8.77 15.67
C ILE A 127 11.98 9.07 16.73
N GLU A 128 11.07 9.97 16.37
CA GLU A 128 9.86 10.25 17.10
C GLU A 128 8.93 9.03 17.02
N VAL A 129 9.17 8.04 17.89
CA VAL A 129 8.08 7.17 18.32
C VAL A 129 7.27 7.99 19.32
N LEU A 130 6.44 8.89 18.80
CA LEU A 130 5.58 9.72 19.62
C LEU A 130 4.57 8.82 20.34
N GLU A 131 4.86 8.63 21.64
CA GLU A 131 3.96 8.20 22.69
C GLU A 131 2.59 8.80 22.57
#